data_AF-A0A521HDB3-F1
#
_entry.id   AF-A0A521HDB3-F1
#
_cell.length_a   1.000
_cell.length_b   1.000
_cell.length_c   1.000
_cell.angle_alpha   90.00
_cell.angle_beta   90.00
_cell.angle_gamma   90.00
#
_symmetry.space_group_name_H-M   'P 1'
#
loop_
_entity.id
_entity.type
_entity.pdbx_description
1 polymer ?
#
loop_
_entity_poly.entity_id
_entity_poly.type
_entity_poly.pdbx_seq_one_letter_code
_entity_poly.pdbx_strand_id
1 'polypeptide(L)'
;MKCLWPGLRATLALLVPVFISACHPNTRTQGIRDADSTMTPLHASAGVGGGMVHIDLASSEIVLPEYLPVRRYQDVFTENDINRKVWVEYGWDYRRGVVVETVYDETGHEFRKTDKPGYTLNFADRELELAIALAREESSLHELLSASDLNFYAGFVLRNENDAGCKAGSRCVHVIVSRGDGQQHVAHAIVDLMTRRVVHAALDPDRKPDPVADKNRG
;
A
#
# COMPACT_ATOMS: atom_id res chain seq x y z
N MET A 1 -23.55 -88.04 -13.35
CA MET A 1 -24.65 -87.74 -14.30
C MET A 1 -24.72 -86.23 -14.49
N LYS A 2 -24.51 -85.79 -15.74
CA LYS A 2 -24.97 -84.58 -16.46
C LYS A 2 -24.87 -83.16 -15.85
N CYS A 3 -24.22 -82.32 -16.64
CA CYS A 3 -24.06 -80.86 -16.64
C CYS A 3 -25.38 -80.07 -16.64
N LEU A 4 -25.33 -78.76 -16.33
CA LEU A 4 -25.59 -77.63 -17.26
C LEU A 4 -25.77 -76.29 -16.50
N TRP A 5 -24.94 -75.29 -16.83
CA TRP A 5 -25.35 -73.89 -17.01
C TRP A 5 -25.81 -73.74 -18.47
N PRO A 6 -26.71 -72.81 -18.88
CA PRO A 6 -26.50 -71.36 -18.72
C PRO A 6 -27.77 -70.46 -18.69
N GLY A 7 -27.58 -69.14 -18.54
CA GLY A 7 -28.07 -68.18 -19.54
C GLY A 7 -29.37 -67.39 -19.31
N LEU A 8 -29.24 -66.07 -19.53
CA LEU A 8 -30.23 -65.07 -19.95
C LEU A 8 -31.33 -64.64 -18.95
N ARG A 9 -31.22 -63.39 -18.48
CA ARG A 9 -32.34 -62.44 -18.55
C ARG A 9 -31.90 -61.12 -19.15
N ALA A 10 -32.73 -60.68 -20.08
CA ALA A 10 -32.56 -59.63 -21.05
C ALA A 10 -32.40 -58.22 -20.45
N THR A 11 -31.48 -57.49 -21.06
CA THR A 11 -31.41 -56.03 -21.14
C THR A 11 -32.66 -55.50 -21.86
N LEU A 12 -33.36 -54.54 -21.25
CA LEU A 12 -34.22 -53.61 -21.98
C LEU A 12 -33.99 -52.20 -21.46
N ALA A 13 -33.52 -51.34 -22.36
CA ALA A 13 -33.19 -49.96 -22.13
C ALA A 13 -34.45 -49.11 -21.89
N LEU A 14 -34.39 -48.25 -20.87
CA LEU A 14 -35.28 -47.11 -20.72
C LEU A 14 -34.41 -45.85 -20.77
N LEU A 15 -34.41 -45.22 -21.94
CA LEU A 15 -33.90 -43.88 -22.19
C LEU A 15 -34.79 -42.88 -21.45
N VAL A 16 -34.24 -42.19 -20.46
CA VAL A 16 -34.79 -40.92 -19.95
C VAL A 16 -33.83 -39.82 -20.39
N PRO A 17 -34.22 -38.93 -21.31
CA PRO A 17 -33.52 -37.67 -21.49
C PRO A 17 -34.02 -36.73 -20.39
N VAL A 18 -33.14 -36.02 -19.68
CA VAL A 18 -33.46 -34.70 -19.07
C VAL A 18 -32.20 -34.11 -18.43
N PHE A 19 -31.71 -33.07 -19.11
CA PHE A 19 -30.98 -31.90 -18.65
C PHE A 19 -29.75 -32.08 -17.73
N ILE A 20 -28.58 -31.89 -18.37
CA ILE A 20 -27.37 -31.36 -17.75
C ILE A 20 -27.72 -30.00 -17.14
N SER A 21 -28.01 -29.98 -15.84
CA SER A 21 -27.95 -28.74 -15.07
C SER A 21 -26.57 -28.67 -14.44
N ALA A 22 -25.65 -28.01 -15.15
CA ALA A 22 -24.38 -27.59 -14.61
C ALA A 22 -24.66 -26.74 -13.37
N CYS A 23 -24.54 -27.33 -12.19
CA CYS A 23 -24.49 -26.59 -10.94
C CYS A 23 -23.18 -25.82 -10.91
N HIS A 24 -23.18 -24.64 -11.53
CA HIS A 24 -22.28 -23.58 -11.13
C HIS A 24 -22.63 -23.27 -9.67
N PRO A 25 -21.70 -23.38 -8.70
CA PRO A 25 -21.89 -22.71 -7.44
C PRO A 25 -21.90 -21.22 -7.74
N ASN A 26 -23.11 -20.68 -7.88
CA ASN A 26 -23.36 -19.26 -7.87
C ASN A 26 -23.08 -18.81 -6.44
N THR A 27 -21.82 -18.59 -6.10
CA THR A 27 -21.40 -17.80 -4.93
C THR A 27 -21.77 -16.34 -5.22
N ARG A 28 -23.08 -16.10 -5.28
CA ARG A 28 -23.67 -14.80 -5.11
C ARG A 28 -23.45 -14.48 -3.64
N THR A 29 -22.33 -13.83 -3.34
CA THR A 29 -22.09 -13.17 -2.06
C THR A 29 -23.23 -12.18 -1.89
N GLN A 30 -24.31 -12.65 -1.25
CA GLN A 30 -25.36 -11.78 -0.77
C GLN A 30 -24.67 -10.82 0.17
N GLY A 31 -24.71 -9.53 -0.17
CA GLY A 31 -24.33 -8.45 0.72
C GLY A 31 -25.15 -8.59 2.00
N ILE A 32 -24.53 -9.21 3.00
CA ILE A 32 -25.03 -9.20 4.37
C ILE A 32 -24.77 -7.77 4.83
N ARG A 33 -25.87 -7.04 4.99
CA ARG A 33 -25.94 -5.65 5.47
C ARG A 33 -24.89 -5.43 6.55
N ASP A 34 -24.02 -4.46 6.28
CA ASP A 34 -23.03 -3.94 7.22
C ASP A 34 -23.74 -3.59 8.52
N ALA A 35 -23.47 -4.39 9.57
CA ALA A 35 -23.77 -3.99 10.91
C ALA A 35 -22.83 -2.83 11.23
N ASP A 36 -23.42 -1.64 11.36
CA ASP A 36 -22.93 -0.40 11.98
C ASP A 36 -21.48 -0.44 12.49
N SER A 37 -20.53 -0.53 11.56
CA SER A 37 -19.12 -0.49 11.90
C SER A 37 -18.65 0.93 11.66
N THR A 38 -18.34 1.63 12.75
CA THR A 38 -17.91 3.04 12.73
C THR A 38 -16.52 3.23 12.09
N MET A 39 -15.87 2.15 11.67
CA MET A 39 -14.54 2.19 11.05
C MET A 39 -14.65 2.25 9.53
N THR A 40 -13.90 3.16 8.91
CA THR A 40 -13.82 3.30 7.45
C THR A 40 -12.51 2.72 6.90
N PRO A 41 -12.51 2.14 5.69
CA PRO A 41 -11.28 1.75 5.01
C PRO A 41 -10.32 2.92 4.84
N LEU A 42 -9.02 2.63 4.86
CA LEU A 42 -7.95 3.59 4.56
C LEU A 42 -7.06 3.02 3.45
N HIS A 43 -6.70 3.89 2.52
CA HIS A 43 -5.78 3.58 1.43
C HIS A 43 -4.56 4.50 1.53
N ALA A 44 -3.41 3.94 1.23
CA ALA A 44 -2.18 4.71 1.12
C ALA A 44 -2.04 5.29 -0.28
N SER A 45 -1.37 6.44 -0.38
CA SER A 45 -1.09 7.08 -1.66
C SER A 45 0.19 6.47 -2.26
N ALA A 46 0.07 5.96 -3.49
CA ALA A 46 1.23 5.66 -4.32
C ALA A 46 1.55 6.90 -5.17
N GLY A 47 2.84 7.21 -5.26
CA GLY A 47 3.36 8.46 -5.78
C GLY A 47 2.68 8.99 -7.04
N VAL A 48 2.04 10.14 -6.89
CA VAL A 48 2.11 11.36 -7.69
C VAL A 48 1.68 12.46 -6.70
N GLY A 49 2.26 13.66 -6.76
CA GLY A 49 1.62 14.85 -6.16
C GLY A 49 0.29 15.16 -6.86
N GLY A 50 -0.66 14.24 -6.80
CA GLY A 50 -1.92 14.27 -7.52
C GLY A 50 -3.00 14.83 -6.62
N GLY A 51 -3.41 16.07 -6.87
CA GLY A 51 -4.64 16.72 -6.39
C GLY A 51 -4.83 16.94 -4.88
N MET A 52 -4.36 16.03 -4.02
CA MET A 52 -4.62 16.02 -2.58
C MET A 52 -3.38 16.29 -1.71
N VAL A 53 -2.16 16.10 -2.24
CA VAL A 53 -0.91 16.39 -1.52
C VAL A 53 -0.56 17.85 -1.73
N HIS A 54 -0.53 18.63 -0.65
CA HIS A 54 -0.08 20.02 -0.69
C HIS A 54 1.45 20.09 -0.79
N ILE A 55 1.95 20.82 -1.78
CA ILE A 55 3.41 20.99 -2.01
C ILE A 55 3.93 22.35 -1.52
N ASP A 56 3.03 23.26 -1.17
CA ASP A 56 3.28 24.65 -0.83
C ASP A 56 3.44 24.90 0.68
N LEU A 57 2.96 23.98 1.51
CA LEU A 57 3.07 24.05 2.98
C LEU A 57 4.53 24.10 3.47
N ALA A 58 4.74 24.83 4.57
CA ALA A 58 6.02 24.81 5.28
C ALA A 58 6.11 23.58 6.20
N SER A 59 7.31 23.04 6.39
CA SER A 59 7.49 21.83 7.22
C SER A 59 7.03 22.07 8.65
N SER A 60 7.23 23.29 9.17
CA SER A 60 6.82 23.72 10.50
C SER A 60 5.31 23.68 10.76
N GLU A 61 4.49 23.71 9.71
CA GLU A 61 3.02 23.67 9.78
C GLU A 61 2.49 22.21 9.79
N ILE A 62 3.35 21.26 9.44
CA ILE A 62 2.97 19.85 9.28
C ILE A 62 3.42 19.06 10.50
N VAL A 63 2.44 18.76 11.36
CA VAL A 63 2.62 17.91 12.54
C VAL A 63 2.11 16.50 12.24
N LEU A 64 2.97 15.50 12.42
CA LEU A 64 2.58 14.10 12.36
C LEU A 64 2.15 13.61 13.76
N PRO A 65 1.11 12.77 13.84
CA PRO A 65 0.72 12.16 15.11
C PRO A 65 1.75 11.12 15.56
N GLU A 66 1.72 10.75 16.84
CA GLU A 66 2.57 9.68 17.40
C GLU A 66 2.34 8.33 16.71
N TYR A 67 1.11 8.08 16.26
CA TYR A 67 0.74 6.91 15.46
C TYR A 67 -0.09 7.38 14.27
N LEU A 68 0.30 6.93 13.07
CA LEU A 68 -0.34 7.30 11.83
C LEU A 68 -0.87 6.05 11.11
N PRO A 69 -2.20 5.84 11.06
CA PRO A 69 -2.77 4.75 10.28
C PRO A 69 -2.62 5.04 8.79
N VAL A 70 -2.16 4.03 8.04
CA VAL A 70 -1.84 4.14 6.61
C VAL A 70 -2.79 3.30 5.77
N ARG A 71 -3.18 2.14 6.28
CA ARG A 71 -4.06 1.21 5.56
C ARG A 71 -5.03 0.57 6.54
N ARG A 72 -6.30 0.49 6.14
CA ARG A 72 -7.34 -0.21 6.90
C ARG A 72 -8.28 -0.94 5.95
N TYR A 73 -8.56 -2.20 6.22
CA TYR A 73 -9.46 -3.02 5.42
C TYR A 73 -10.16 -4.07 6.27
N GLN A 74 -11.27 -4.61 5.76
CA GLN A 74 -11.97 -5.74 6.37
C GLN A 74 -11.36 -7.06 5.91
N ASP A 75 -11.24 -8.01 6.84
CA ASP A 75 -10.80 -9.38 6.58
C ASP A 75 -11.66 -10.37 7.38
N VAL A 76 -11.46 -11.67 7.17
CA VAL A 76 -12.09 -12.74 7.94
C VAL A 76 -11.01 -13.66 8.49
N PHE A 77 -10.92 -13.75 9.81
CA PHE A 77 -10.02 -14.69 10.47
C PHE A 77 -10.80 -15.91 10.94
N THR A 78 -10.22 -17.10 10.73
CA THR A 78 -10.73 -18.35 11.28
C THR A 78 -9.96 -18.69 12.55
N GLU A 79 -10.67 -18.76 13.68
CA GLU A 79 -10.10 -19.14 14.97
C GLU A 79 -11.01 -20.18 15.64
N ASN A 80 -10.45 -21.32 16.03
CA ASN A 80 -11.20 -22.46 16.59
C ASN A 80 -12.41 -22.87 15.71
N ASP A 81 -12.21 -22.95 14.39
CA ASP A 81 -13.23 -23.24 13.37
C ASP A 81 -14.38 -22.21 13.27
N ILE A 82 -14.24 -21.04 13.90
CA ILE A 82 -15.20 -19.94 13.82
C ILE A 82 -14.62 -18.83 12.94
N ASN A 83 -15.37 -18.45 11.90
CA ASN A 83 -15.05 -17.29 11.08
C ASN A 83 -15.52 -16.02 11.77
N ARG A 84 -14.60 -15.08 11.97
CA ARG A 84 -14.86 -13.76 12.56
C ARG A 84 -14.47 -12.69 11.54
N LYS A 85 -15.36 -11.75 11.21
CA LYS A 85 -14.94 -10.58 10.43
C LYS A 85 -14.20 -9.64 11.36
N VAL A 86 -13.17 -9.01 10.82
CA VAL A 86 -12.27 -8.14 11.55
C VAL A 86 -11.91 -6.95 10.69
N TRP A 87 -11.48 -5.88 11.33
CA TRP A 87 -10.75 -4.81 10.67
C TRP A 87 -9.26 -4.98 10.92
N VAL A 88 -8.47 -4.96 9.86
CA VAL A 88 -7.02 -4.94 9.95
C VAL A 88 -6.53 -3.55 9.60
N GLU A 89 -5.81 -2.93 10.52
CA GLU A 89 -5.15 -1.65 10.35
C GLU A 89 -3.64 -1.81 10.42
N TYR A 90 -2.94 -1.18 9.48
CA TYR A 90 -1.51 -0.97 9.55
C TYR A 90 -1.24 0.53 9.70
N GLY A 91 -0.44 0.87 10.69
CA GLY A 91 0.05 2.22 10.89
C GLY A 91 1.52 2.25 11.28
N TRP A 92 2.11 3.43 11.13
CA TRP A 92 3.46 3.69 11.60
C TRP A 92 3.43 4.32 12.99
N ASP A 93 4.20 3.75 13.91
CA ASP A 93 4.40 4.31 15.25
C ASP A 93 5.67 5.17 15.26
N TYR A 94 5.49 6.50 15.26
CA TYR A 94 6.55 7.49 15.25
C TYR A 94 7.33 7.58 16.57
N ARG A 95 6.82 6.99 17.67
CA ARG A 95 7.58 6.91 18.92
C ARG A 95 8.56 5.76 18.93
N ARG A 96 8.21 4.67 18.26
CA ARG A 96 8.96 3.41 18.29
C ARG A 96 9.69 3.09 16.99
N GLY A 97 9.36 3.77 15.88
CA GLY A 97 9.97 3.53 14.58
C GLY A 97 9.59 2.16 14.01
N VAL A 98 8.32 1.75 14.18
CA VAL A 98 7.87 0.42 13.78
C VAL A 98 6.48 0.45 13.17
N VAL A 99 6.25 -0.43 12.21
CA VAL A 99 4.90 -0.73 11.73
C VAL A 99 4.15 -1.51 12.79
N VAL A 100 2.91 -1.15 13.03
CA VAL A 100 2.01 -1.86 13.92
C VAL A 100 0.82 -2.37 13.13
N GLU A 101 0.53 -3.65 13.25
CA GLU A 101 -0.74 -4.26 12.85
C GLU A 101 -1.67 -4.23 14.06
N THR A 102 -2.81 -3.56 13.92
CA THR A 102 -3.89 -3.62 14.90
C THR A 102 -5.11 -4.27 14.26
N VAL A 103 -5.60 -5.33 14.88
CA VAL A 103 -6.80 -6.05 14.46
C VAL A 103 -7.91 -5.67 15.42
N TYR A 104 -9.01 -5.19 14.87
CA TYR A 104 -10.21 -4.86 15.62
C TYR A 104 -11.32 -5.85 15.28
N ASP A 105 -12.22 -6.09 16.22
CA ASP A 105 -13.46 -6.80 15.92
C ASP A 105 -14.43 -5.93 15.10
N GLU A 106 -15.59 -6.49 14.72
CA GLU A 106 -16.61 -5.78 13.93
C GLU A 106 -17.14 -4.52 14.61
N THR A 107 -17.05 -4.45 15.95
CA THR A 107 -17.48 -3.32 16.78
C THR A 107 -16.39 -2.27 17.01
N GLY A 108 -15.19 -2.49 16.47
CA GLY A 108 -14.05 -1.58 16.59
C GLY A 108 -13.25 -1.75 17.88
N HIS A 109 -13.49 -2.79 18.68
CA HIS A 109 -12.64 -3.07 19.83
C HIS A 109 -11.35 -3.77 19.41
N GLU A 110 -10.23 -3.35 20.00
CA GLU A 110 -8.94 -3.96 19.74
C GLU A 110 -8.95 -5.43 20.17
N PHE A 111 -8.75 -6.31 19.19
CA PHE A 111 -8.64 -7.75 19.38
C PHE A 111 -7.18 -8.18 19.51
N ARG A 112 -6.28 -7.59 18.71
CA ARG A 112 -4.86 -7.92 18.69
C ARG A 112 -4.03 -6.75 18.21
N LYS A 113 -2.85 -6.56 18.79
CA LYS A 113 -1.85 -5.59 18.33
C LYS A 113 -0.50 -6.28 18.20
N THR A 114 0.21 -6.05 17.11
CA THR A 114 1.47 -6.74 16.80
C THR A 114 2.43 -5.82 16.09
N ASP A 115 3.65 -5.71 16.62
CA ASP A 115 4.74 -5.02 15.93
C ASP A 115 5.21 -5.84 14.73
N LYS A 116 5.44 -5.15 13.60
CA LYS A 116 5.89 -5.73 12.33
C LYS A 116 7.22 -5.08 11.92
N PRO A 117 8.33 -5.34 12.64
CA PRO A 117 9.62 -4.75 12.31
C PRO A 117 10.04 -5.16 10.89
N GLY A 118 10.51 -4.17 10.12
CA GLY A 118 10.91 -4.36 8.73
C GLY A 118 9.76 -4.53 7.74
N TYR A 119 8.51 -4.42 8.15
CA TYR A 119 7.40 -4.32 7.22
C TYR A 119 7.44 -2.97 6.50
N THR A 120 7.29 -2.98 5.18
CA THR A 120 7.29 -1.76 4.38
C THR A 120 5.86 -1.29 4.18
N LEU A 121 5.52 -0.10 4.70
CA LEU A 121 4.26 0.57 4.43
C LEU A 121 4.46 1.70 3.43
N ASN A 122 3.50 1.86 2.53
CA ASN A 122 3.34 3.10 1.76
C ASN A 122 3.12 4.30 2.70
N PHE A 123 3.14 5.51 2.17
CA PHE A 123 2.99 6.73 2.96
C PHE A 123 1.55 7.25 2.94
N ALA A 124 1.16 7.89 4.04
CA ALA A 124 -0.03 8.74 4.06
C ALA A 124 0.26 10.10 3.42
N ASP A 125 -0.76 10.81 2.94
CA ASP A 125 -0.59 12.11 2.26
C ASP A 125 0.22 13.10 3.11
N ARG A 126 -0.09 13.21 4.41
CA ARG A 126 0.62 14.12 5.33
C ARG A 126 2.11 13.79 5.52
N GLU A 127 2.50 12.53 5.37
CA GLU A 127 3.91 12.13 5.35
C GLU A 127 4.60 12.64 4.08
N LEU A 128 3.92 12.57 2.94
CA LEU A 128 4.43 13.05 1.66
C LEU A 128 4.55 14.58 1.65
N GLU A 129 3.55 15.29 2.18
CA GLU A 129 3.59 16.75 2.34
C GLU A 129 4.80 17.18 3.19
N LEU A 130 5.01 16.51 4.33
CA LEU A 130 6.15 16.81 5.19
C LEU A 130 7.48 16.54 4.48
N ALA A 131 7.57 15.43 3.74
CA ALA A 131 8.76 15.09 2.98
C ALA A 131 9.10 16.15 1.93
N ILE A 132 8.10 16.59 1.17
CA ILE A 132 8.24 17.61 0.13
C ILE A 132 8.65 18.94 0.76
N ALA A 133 8.01 19.35 1.85
CA ALA A 133 8.34 20.58 2.55
C ALA A 133 9.79 20.57 3.07
N LEU A 134 10.22 19.46 3.71
CA LEU A 134 11.60 19.31 4.17
C LEU A 134 12.61 19.32 3.02
N ALA A 135 12.29 18.68 1.89
CA ALA A 135 13.15 18.72 0.70
C ALA A 135 13.26 20.14 0.12
N ARG A 136 12.18 20.92 0.08
CA ARG A 136 12.16 22.32 -0.39
C ARG A 136 12.98 23.26 0.51
N GLU A 137 12.95 23.01 1.81
CA GLU A 137 13.66 23.79 2.82
C GLU A 137 15.14 23.41 2.96
N GLU A 138 15.57 22.35 2.28
CA GLU A 138 16.94 21.87 2.34
C GLU A 138 17.92 22.88 1.71
N SER A 139 18.81 23.41 2.55
CA SER A 139 19.76 24.47 2.19
C SER A 139 20.61 24.12 0.96
N SER A 140 21.03 22.86 0.83
CA SER A 140 21.85 22.39 -0.29
C SER A 140 21.11 22.34 -1.63
N LEU A 141 19.78 22.45 -1.62
CA LEU A 141 18.91 22.44 -2.81
C LEU A 141 18.19 23.78 -3.05
N HIS A 142 18.24 24.70 -2.08
CA HIS A 142 17.36 25.87 -1.99
C HIS A 142 17.35 26.76 -3.23
N GLU A 143 18.53 27.06 -3.82
CA GLU A 143 18.60 27.89 -5.03
C GLU A 143 17.80 27.28 -6.19
N LEU A 144 17.91 25.97 -6.39
CA LEU A 144 17.24 25.29 -7.49
C LEU A 144 15.75 25.04 -7.20
N LEU A 145 15.40 24.80 -5.93
CA LEU A 145 14.02 24.52 -5.50
C LEU A 145 13.14 25.76 -5.33
N SER A 146 13.70 26.95 -5.49
CA SER A 146 12.96 28.21 -5.51
C SER A 146 12.24 28.50 -6.84
N ALA A 147 12.49 27.69 -7.88
CA ALA A 147 11.87 27.86 -9.19
C ALA A 147 10.37 27.51 -9.19
N SER A 148 9.57 28.26 -9.96
CA SER A 148 8.11 28.11 -9.98
C SER A 148 7.59 26.99 -10.89
N ASP A 149 8.47 26.36 -11.68
CA ASP A 149 8.14 25.35 -12.70
C ASP A 149 8.54 23.93 -12.30
N LEU A 150 8.60 23.68 -10.99
CA LEU A 150 9.02 22.41 -10.41
C LEU A 150 7.84 21.50 -10.08
N ASN A 151 8.04 20.22 -10.33
CA ASN A 151 7.15 19.13 -9.96
C ASN A 151 7.84 18.27 -8.90
N PHE A 152 7.09 17.89 -7.85
CA PHE A 152 7.58 17.05 -6.77
C PHE A 152 6.90 15.69 -6.81
N TYR A 153 7.70 14.62 -6.77
CA TYR A 153 7.25 13.24 -6.69
C TYR A 153 7.82 12.60 -5.43
N ALA A 154 6.97 11.96 -4.64
CA ALA A 154 7.37 11.30 -3.40
C ALA A 154 6.61 9.96 -3.25
N GLY A 155 7.02 9.16 -2.26
CA GLY A 155 6.32 7.94 -1.86
C GLY A 155 7.10 6.64 -2.05
N PHE A 156 8.36 6.71 -2.46
CA PHE A 156 9.24 5.54 -2.51
C PHE A 156 9.88 5.34 -1.14
N VAL A 157 9.58 4.20 -0.50
CA VAL A 157 10.17 3.84 0.79
C VAL A 157 11.61 3.43 0.58
N LEU A 158 12.53 4.05 1.32
CA LEU A 158 13.93 3.63 1.37
C LEU A 158 14.24 3.01 2.73
N ARG A 159 14.78 1.80 2.72
CA ARG A 159 15.37 1.19 3.91
C ARG A 159 16.65 0.47 3.52
N ASN A 160 17.76 0.86 4.13
CA ASN A 160 19.08 0.35 3.84
C ASN A 160 19.86 0.22 5.15
N GLU A 161 20.15 -1.01 5.57
CA GLU A 161 20.87 -1.27 6.83
C GLU A 161 22.31 -0.71 6.83
N ASN A 162 22.87 -0.42 5.65
CA ASN A 162 24.18 0.20 5.52
C ASN A 162 24.12 1.74 5.56
N ASP A 163 22.92 2.32 5.60
CA ASP A 163 22.70 3.76 5.68
C ASP A 163 22.28 4.14 7.09
N ALA A 164 23.14 4.86 7.81
CA ALA A 164 22.88 5.23 9.20
C ALA A 164 21.60 6.06 9.39
N GLY A 165 21.18 6.83 8.38
CA GLY A 165 19.97 7.63 8.43
C GLY A 165 18.71 6.90 7.94
N CYS A 166 18.87 5.80 7.18
CA CYS A 166 17.76 5.05 6.59
C CYS A 166 17.74 3.55 6.93
N LYS A 167 18.28 3.15 8.07
CA LYS A 167 18.23 1.78 8.60
C LYS A 167 16.92 1.44 9.31
N ALA A 168 16.82 0.24 9.89
CA ALA A 168 15.70 -0.14 10.75
C ALA A 168 15.37 0.95 11.80
N GLY A 169 14.07 1.26 11.94
CA GLY A 169 13.58 2.34 12.80
C GLY A 169 13.35 3.68 12.08
N SER A 170 13.88 3.86 10.88
CA SER A 170 13.66 5.08 10.08
C SER A 170 12.35 5.03 9.30
N ARG A 171 11.90 6.21 8.87
CA ARG A 171 10.76 6.38 7.96
C ARG A 171 11.21 7.20 6.76
N CYS A 172 12.18 6.66 6.02
CA CYS A 172 12.80 7.35 4.90
C CYS A 172 11.97 7.30 3.62
N VAL A 173 11.80 8.46 2.98
CA VAL A 173 11.11 8.63 1.70
C VAL A 173 12.02 9.31 0.69
N HIS A 174 12.00 8.82 -0.55
CA HIS A 174 12.67 9.48 -1.67
C HIS A 174 11.73 10.51 -2.31
N VAL A 175 12.19 11.75 -2.36
CA VAL A 175 11.59 12.86 -3.09
C VAL A 175 12.42 13.10 -4.35
N ILE A 176 11.74 13.15 -5.49
CA ILE A 176 12.31 13.47 -6.80
C ILE A 176 11.70 14.79 -7.24
N VAL A 177 12.56 15.72 -7.66
CA VAL A 177 12.15 17.00 -8.21
C VAL A 177 12.46 17.01 -9.68
N SER A 178 11.49 17.40 -10.50
CA SER A 178 11.65 17.57 -11.93
C SER A 178 11.13 18.91 -12.40
N ARG A 179 11.54 19.33 -13.60
CA ARG A 179 11.16 20.60 -14.23
C ARG A 179 10.28 20.36 -15.46
N GLY A 180 9.42 21.32 -15.77
CA GLY A 180 8.64 21.35 -17.01
C GLY A 180 7.56 20.28 -17.04
N ASP A 181 7.61 19.38 -18.03
CA ASP A 181 6.66 18.27 -18.21
C ASP A 181 6.92 17.07 -17.28
N GLY A 182 7.89 17.20 -16.38
CA GLY A 182 8.24 16.19 -15.38
C GLY A 182 9.31 15.20 -15.83
N GLN A 183 9.79 15.28 -17.08
CA GLN A 183 10.79 14.36 -17.64
C GLN A 183 12.24 14.71 -17.27
N GLN A 184 12.52 15.99 -16.96
CA GLN A 184 13.84 16.43 -16.54
C GLN A 184 13.93 16.42 -15.01
N HIS A 185 14.53 15.37 -14.44
CA HIS A 185 14.88 15.37 -13.02
C HIS A 185 15.97 16.39 -12.76
N VAL A 186 15.86 17.16 -11.68
CA VAL A 186 16.77 18.26 -11.35
C VAL A 186 17.32 18.18 -9.93
N ALA A 187 16.64 17.46 -9.04
CA ALA A 187 17.13 17.18 -7.70
C ALA A 187 16.49 15.90 -7.12
N HIS A 188 17.20 15.33 -6.16
CA HIS A 188 16.75 14.19 -5.35
C HIS A 188 17.00 14.51 -3.87
N ALA A 189 16.07 14.10 -3.01
CA ALA A 189 16.23 14.15 -1.57
C ALA A 189 15.72 12.86 -0.93
N ILE A 190 16.48 12.32 0.01
CA ILE A 190 16.04 11.26 0.92
C ILE A 190 15.73 11.92 2.25
N VAL A 191 14.48 11.82 2.70
CA VAL A 191 14.01 12.48 3.93
C VAL A 191 13.63 11.42 4.95
N ASP A 192 14.18 11.48 6.15
CA ASP A 192 13.73 10.67 7.28
C ASP A 192 12.66 11.44 8.08
N LEU A 193 11.42 10.93 8.04
CA LEU A 193 10.29 11.56 8.71
C LEU A 193 10.34 11.39 10.24
N MET A 194 11.06 10.38 10.75
CA MET A 194 11.24 10.16 12.19
C MET A 194 12.03 11.31 12.83
N THR A 195 13.12 11.73 12.18
CA THR A 195 13.99 12.80 12.66
C THR A 195 13.69 14.16 12.04
N ARG A 196 12.79 14.21 11.04
CA ARG A 196 12.42 15.41 10.27
C ARG A 196 13.64 16.06 9.61
N ARG A 197 14.47 15.25 8.95
CA ARG A 197 15.72 15.70 8.31
C ARG A 197 15.86 15.13 6.91
N VAL A 198 16.49 15.91 6.04
CA VAL A 198 17.04 15.39 4.79
C VAL A 198 18.33 14.64 5.13
N VAL A 199 18.35 13.34 4.84
CA VAL A 199 19.48 12.45 5.07
C VAL A 199 20.48 12.54 3.92
N HIS A 200 19.95 12.57 2.68
CA HIS A 200 20.75 12.73 1.47
C HIS A 200 20.08 13.73 0.55
N ALA A 201 20.87 14.61 -0.05
CA ALA A 201 20.41 15.55 -1.06
C ALA A 201 21.41 15.52 -2.22
N ALA A 202 20.90 15.52 -3.44
CA ALA A 202 21.70 15.56 -4.64
C ALA A 202 21.02 16.44 -5.69
N LEU A 203 21.79 17.33 -6.28
CA LEU A 203 21.39 18.01 -7.51
C LEU A 203 21.66 17.09 -8.69
N ASP A 204 20.76 17.09 -9.66
CA ASP A 204 20.92 16.35 -10.91
C ASP A 204 20.51 17.19 -12.13
N PRO A 205 20.98 18.44 -12.25
CA PRO A 205 20.45 19.41 -13.21
C PRO A 205 20.70 19.02 -14.67
N ASP A 206 21.74 18.21 -14.92
CA ASP A 206 22.22 17.81 -16.24
C ASP A 206 21.72 16.42 -16.67
N ARG A 207 20.87 15.76 -15.86
CA ARG A 207 20.33 14.45 -16.23
C ARG A 207 19.45 14.59 -17.46
N LYS A 208 19.83 13.85 -18.50
CA LYS A 208 19.01 13.70 -19.69
C LYS A 208 17.74 12.94 -19.30
N PRO A 209 16.58 13.28 -19.89
CA PRO A 209 15.35 12.52 -19.72
C PRO A 209 15.59 11.02 -19.90
N ASP A 210 14.92 10.20 -19.09
CA ASP A 210 14.99 8.75 -19.28
C ASP A 210 14.51 8.43 -20.72
N PRO A 211 15.15 7.49 -21.44
CA PRO A 211 14.75 7.15 -22.80
C PRO A 211 13.29 6.72 -22.82
N VAL A 212 12.50 7.31 -23.73
CA VAL A 212 11.10 6.91 -23.92
C VAL A 212 11.09 5.42 -24.26
N ALA A 213 10.43 4.60 -23.42
CA ALA A 213 10.30 3.18 -23.66
C ALA A 213 9.69 2.95 -25.05
N ASP A 214 10.43 2.28 -25.92
CA ASP A 214 9.99 1.98 -27.29
C ASP A 214 8.80 1.03 -27.20
N LYS A 215 7.59 1.57 -27.42
CA LYS A 215 6.33 0.82 -27.39
C LYS A 215 6.23 -0.26 -28.48
N ASN A 216 7.26 -0.40 -29.34
CA ASN A 216 7.29 -1.33 -30.45
C ASN A 216 8.26 -2.51 -30.29
N ARG A 217 8.89 -2.72 -29.13
CA ARG A 217 9.58 -3.99 -28.81
C ARG A 217 8.70 -4.88 -27.93
N GLY A 218 7.76 -5.55 -28.58
CA GLY A 218 7.09 -6.75 -28.09
C GLY A 218 7.62 -7.99 -28.80
#